data_AF-A0A2N6LI47-F1
#
_entry.id   AF-A0A2N6LI47-F1
#
_cell.length_a   1.000
_cell.length_b   1.000
_cell.length_c   1.000
_cell.angle_alpha   90.00
_cell.angle_beta   90.00
_cell.angle_gamma   90.00
#
_symmetry.space_group_name_H-M   'P 1'
#
loop_
_entity.id
_entity.type
_entity.pdbx_description
1 polymer ?
#
loop_
_entity_poly.entity_id
_entity_poly.type
_entity_poly.pdbx_seq_one_letter_code
_entity_poly.pdbx_strand_id
1 'polypeptide(L)'
;MNETIAPCTDTRLQKKLPTIHYQVAMPQPENHLFEVTLHLVGYPFSILDLKLPVWTPGSYLVREYAKHLQGFTAFSNNKPLNWRKISKNHWQVETTDVSEVTIKYRIFANELTVRTNHLDSTHGYFNGAALFFRLPKFDKQPIFVTIVTPRSEWRVTTALPPVPGQANTFCALDFDTLVDSPFEIGSHQLYHFQVLDKPHELAIWGRGNCQVQQMIADISKIIEVEAQMFGGLPYERYVFLVHLFAQAYGG
;
A
#
# COMPACT_ATOMS: atom_id res chain seq x y z
N MET A 1 -22.72 21.17 4.12
CA MET A 1 -22.67 20.92 2.67
C MET A 1 -22.09 19.53 2.52
N ASN A 2 -22.94 18.55 2.23
CA ASN A 2 -22.57 17.14 2.17
C ASN A 2 -22.00 16.85 0.78
N GLU A 3 -20.68 16.67 0.67
CA GLU A 3 -20.11 15.97 -0.46
C GLU A 3 -20.28 14.47 -0.22
N THR A 4 -21.34 13.94 -0.82
CA THR A 4 -21.61 12.52 -0.95
C THR A 4 -20.45 11.85 -1.66
N ILE A 5 -19.78 10.91 -1.00
CA ILE A 5 -18.77 10.03 -1.62
C ILE A 5 -19.47 9.26 -2.74
N ALA A 6 -19.16 9.64 -3.99
CA ALA A 6 -19.75 9.03 -5.16
C ALA A 6 -19.24 7.59 -5.33
N PRO A 7 -20.10 6.62 -5.68
CA PRO A 7 -19.66 5.31 -6.12
C PRO A 7 -18.85 5.45 -7.41
N CYS A 8 -17.73 4.71 -7.50
CA CYS A 8 -16.84 4.70 -8.66
C CYS A 8 -17.52 4.07 -9.89
N THR A 9 -18.41 4.83 -10.54
CA THR A 9 -18.96 4.51 -11.87
C THR A 9 -19.54 5.77 -12.48
N ASP A 10 -18.73 6.52 -13.24
CA ASP A 10 -19.24 7.47 -14.24
C ASP A 10 -18.99 6.90 -15.63
N THR A 11 -20.08 6.49 -16.26
CA THR A 11 -20.11 5.72 -17.51
C THR A 11 -20.46 6.63 -18.68
N ARG A 12 -19.61 7.60 -19.04
CA ARG A 12 -19.79 8.39 -20.29
C ARG A 12 -18.45 8.64 -21.01
N LEU A 13 -18.33 8.02 -22.20
CA LEU A 13 -17.33 8.26 -23.25
C LEU A 13 -15.86 8.32 -22.76
N GLN A 14 -15.39 7.27 -22.08
CA GLN A 14 -13.99 7.17 -21.68
C GLN A 14 -13.14 6.53 -22.78
N LYS A 15 -12.15 7.29 -23.26
CA LYS A 15 -10.89 6.72 -23.75
C LYS A 15 -10.47 5.67 -22.71
N LYS A 16 -10.56 4.37 -23.03
CA LYS A 16 -10.47 3.26 -22.07
C LYS A 16 -9.24 3.45 -21.18
N LEU A 17 -9.47 3.90 -19.94
CA LEU A 17 -8.40 4.13 -18.97
C LEU A 17 -7.91 2.76 -18.49
N PRO A 18 -6.61 2.59 -18.23
CA PRO A 18 -6.09 1.30 -17.83
C PRO A 18 -6.62 0.92 -16.45
N THR A 19 -7.01 -0.33 -16.30
CA THR A 19 -7.24 -0.92 -14.98
C THR A 19 -5.88 -1.29 -14.38
N ILE A 20 -5.61 -0.83 -13.16
CA ILE A 20 -4.35 -1.05 -12.43
C ILE A 20 -4.66 -1.91 -11.20
N HIS A 21 -4.10 -3.11 -11.15
CA HIS A 21 -4.28 -4.02 -10.01
C HIS A 21 -2.94 -4.61 -9.58
N TYR A 22 -2.58 -4.38 -8.33
CA TYR A 22 -1.47 -5.05 -7.67
C TYR A 22 -1.95 -6.24 -6.85
N GLN A 23 -1.25 -7.36 -6.94
CA GLN A 23 -1.28 -8.43 -5.97
C GLN A 23 0.04 -8.44 -5.20
N VAL A 24 -0.03 -8.48 -3.86
CA VAL A 24 1.13 -8.61 -2.98
C VAL A 24 1.00 -9.93 -2.23
N ALA A 25 1.94 -10.83 -2.48
CA ALA A 25 2.03 -12.13 -1.81
C ALA A 25 3.32 -12.22 -0.99
N MET A 26 3.32 -13.11 -0.01
CA MET A 26 4.48 -13.36 0.86
C MET A 26 4.52 -14.84 1.26
N PRO A 27 4.65 -15.77 0.30
CA PRO A 27 4.45 -17.22 0.54
C PRO A 27 5.48 -17.83 1.49
N GLN A 28 6.68 -17.25 1.55
CA GLN A 28 7.78 -17.65 2.44
C GLN A 28 8.28 -16.42 3.20
N PRO A 29 7.54 -15.95 4.21
CA PRO A 29 7.82 -14.67 4.84
C PRO A 29 9.18 -14.63 5.56
N GLU A 30 9.73 -15.78 5.98
CA GLU A 30 11.08 -15.92 6.53
C GLU A 30 12.21 -15.52 5.58
N ASN A 31 11.95 -15.47 4.27
CA ASN A 31 12.92 -15.01 3.28
C ASN A 31 12.96 -13.49 3.13
N HIS A 32 12.11 -12.75 3.86
CA HIS A 32 12.01 -11.30 3.79
C HIS A 32 11.69 -10.80 2.36
N LEU A 33 10.93 -11.56 1.57
CA LEU A 33 10.59 -11.19 0.19
C LEU A 33 9.08 -11.06 0.01
N PHE A 34 8.64 -9.85 -0.32
CA PHE A 34 7.31 -9.65 -0.92
C PHE A 34 7.37 -10.00 -2.41
N GLU A 35 6.40 -10.75 -2.89
CA GLU A 35 6.19 -11.02 -4.31
C GLU A 35 5.07 -10.11 -4.82
N VAL A 36 5.40 -9.22 -5.76
CA VAL A 36 4.46 -8.24 -6.29
C VAL A 36 4.16 -8.57 -7.74
N THR A 37 2.87 -8.66 -8.06
CA THR A 37 2.37 -8.76 -9.42
C THR A 37 1.53 -7.55 -9.74
N LEU A 38 1.85 -6.85 -10.82
CA LEU A 38 1.06 -5.75 -11.37
C LEU A 38 0.36 -6.26 -12.64
N HIS A 39 -0.96 -6.28 -12.61
CA HIS A 39 -1.81 -6.55 -13.76
C HIS A 39 -2.36 -5.23 -14.30
N LEU A 40 -2.12 -5.00 -15.59
CA LEU A 40 -2.55 -3.83 -16.33
C LEU A 40 -3.40 -4.27 -17.52
N VAL A 41 -4.61 -3.73 -17.62
CA VAL A 41 -5.51 -4.01 -18.76
C VAL A 41 -5.88 -2.71 -19.44
N GLY A 42 -5.80 -2.68 -20.78
CA GLY A 42 -6.16 -1.49 -21.55
C GLY A 42 -5.14 -0.35 -21.48
N TYR A 43 -3.86 -0.66 -21.33
CA TYR A 43 -2.80 0.35 -21.39
C TYR A 43 -2.69 0.91 -22.82
N PRO A 44 -2.77 2.24 -23.03
CA PRO A 44 -3.00 2.80 -24.37
C PRO A 44 -1.73 3.14 -25.15
N PHE A 45 -0.54 2.97 -24.57
CA PHE A 45 0.73 3.31 -25.22
C PHE A 45 1.53 2.06 -25.57
N SER A 46 2.42 2.18 -26.56
CA SER A 46 3.33 1.11 -26.98
C SER A 46 4.54 0.92 -26.06
N ILE A 47 4.78 1.87 -25.15
CA ILE A 47 5.83 1.81 -24.14
C ILE A 47 5.20 2.10 -22.78
N LEU A 48 5.32 1.13 -21.88
CA LEU A 48 4.94 1.25 -20.48
C LEU A 48 6.14 1.71 -19.66
N ASP A 49 6.06 2.93 -19.13
CA ASP A 49 7.01 3.45 -18.14
C ASP A 49 6.59 3.06 -16.72
N LEU A 50 7.51 2.45 -15.98
CA LEU A 50 7.35 2.07 -14.57
C LEU A 50 8.45 2.73 -13.75
N LYS A 51 8.07 3.56 -12.77
CA LYS A 51 9.02 4.27 -11.91
C LYS A 51 8.81 3.91 -10.46
N LEU A 52 9.83 3.38 -9.80
CA LEU A 52 9.77 3.16 -8.36
C LEU A 52 10.10 4.48 -7.64
N PRO A 53 9.34 4.89 -6.62
CA PRO A 53 9.72 6.05 -5.80
C PRO A 53 11.13 5.91 -5.21
N VAL A 54 11.75 7.05 -4.90
CA VAL A 54 13.10 7.09 -4.28
C VAL A 54 13.08 7.65 -2.87
N TRP A 55 11.90 8.06 -2.38
CA TRP A 55 11.63 8.59 -1.05
C TRP A 55 10.12 8.37 -0.77
N THR A 56 9.69 8.60 0.47
CA THR A 56 8.26 8.49 0.86
C THR A 56 7.80 9.81 1.49
N PRO A 57 6.55 10.27 1.22
CA PRO A 57 5.97 11.44 1.87
C PRO A 57 6.17 11.44 3.39
N GLY A 58 6.38 12.61 3.98
CA GLY A 58 6.72 12.75 5.40
C GLY A 58 8.19 12.47 5.75
N SER A 59 8.99 11.86 4.86
CA SER A 59 10.43 11.64 5.07
C SER A 59 11.29 12.18 3.92
N TYR A 60 11.83 13.39 4.10
CA TYR A 60 12.61 14.12 3.10
C TYR A 60 14.06 13.63 2.95
N LEU A 61 14.22 12.33 2.67
CA LEU A 61 15.51 11.68 2.41
C LEU A 61 15.38 10.67 1.26
N VAL A 62 16.32 10.71 0.31
CA VAL A 62 16.42 9.71 -0.75
C VAL A 62 16.87 8.36 -0.17
N ARG A 63 16.09 7.30 -0.39
CA ARG A 63 16.25 5.94 0.17
C ARG A 63 16.60 4.86 -0.84
N GLU A 64 16.65 5.18 -2.14
CA GLU A 64 17.04 4.27 -3.23
C GLU A 64 16.33 2.90 -3.15
N TYR A 65 15.00 2.88 -2.95
CA TYR A 65 14.21 1.65 -2.75
C TYR A 65 14.42 0.58 -3.84
N ALA A 66 14.76 1.01 -5.06
CA ALA A 66 15.05 0.13 -6.20
C ALA A 66 16.19 -0.86 -5.96
N LYS A 67 17.07 -0.64 -4.96
CA LYS A 67 18.11 -1.61 -4.57
C LYS A 67 17.54 -2.91 -4.00
N HIS A 68 16.32 -2.88 -3.47
CA HIS A 68 15.64 -4.05 -2.91
C HIS A 68 14.87 -4.88 -3.95
N LEU A 69 14.71 -4.34 -5.17
CA LEU A 69 13.95 -4.99 -6.23
C LEU A 69 14.76 -6.11 -6.90
N GLN A 70 14.14 -7.29 -7.00
CA GLN A 70 14.72 -8.48 -7.59
C GLN A 70 13.78 -9.14 -8.60
N GLY A 71 14.34 -9.81 -9.61
CA GLY A 71 13.58 -10.69 -10.50
C GLY A 71 12.47 -10.00 -11.32
N PHE A 72 12.70 -8.77 -11.78
CA PHE A 72 11.74 -8.09 -12.66
C PHE A 72 11.50 -8.90 -13.94
N THR A 73 10.24 -9.14 -14.26
CA THR A 73 9.79 -9.80 -15.49
C THR A 73 8.50 -9.16 -15.99
N ALA A 74 8.26 -9.23 -17.30
CA ALA A 74 7.09 -8.68 -17.95
C ALA A 74 6.51 -9.69 -18.95
N PHE A 75 5.19 -9.87 -18.95
CA PHE A 75 4.48 -10.83 -19.78
C PHE A 75 3.17 -10.26 -20.32
N SER A 76 2.70 -10.79 -21.45
CA SER A 76 1.32 -10.67 -21.92
C SER A 76 0.85 -12.04 -22.38
N ASN A 77 -0.30 -12.53 -21.90
CA ASN A 77 -0.81 -13.86 -22.24
C ASN A 77 0.26 -14.97 -22.14
N ASN A 78 1.04 -14.98 -21.05
CA ASN A 78 2.18 -15.88 -20.79
C ASN A 78 3.37 -15.78 -21.77
N LYS A 79 3.37 -14.84 -22.72
CA LYS A 79 4.52 -14.55 -23.59
C LYS A 79 5.37 -13.45 -22.95
N PRO A 80 6.70 -13.62 -22.86
CA PRO A 80 7.57 -12.59 -22.31
C PRO A 80 7.54 -11.34 -23.20
N LEU A 81 7.54 -10.17 -22.57
CA LEU A 81 7.67 -8.88 -23.23
C LEU A 81 9.11 -8.39 -23.13
N ASN A 82 9.56 -7.66 -24.16
CA ASN A 82 10.83 -6.96 -24.10
C ASN A 82 10.75 -5.83 -23.07
N TRP A 83 11.79 -5.70 -22.27
CA TRP A 83 11.90 -4.61 -21.30
C TRP A 83 13.36 -4.25 -21.07
N ARG A 84 13.57 -3.05 -20.56
CA ARG A 84 14.89 -2.56 -20.15
C ARG A 84 14.78 -1.68 -18.92
N LYS A 85 15.80 -1.71 -18.07
CA LYS A 85 15.99 -0.75 -16.98
C LYS A 85 16.79 0.42 -17.52
N ILE A 86 16.18 1.61 -17.58
CA ILE A 86 16.79 2.79 -18.21
C ILE A 86 17.43 3.76 -17.19
N SER A 87 17.08 3.64 -15.92
CA SER A 87 17.76 4.33 -14.81
C SER A 87 17.64 3.52 -13.51
N LYS A 88 18.23 4.00 -12.41
CA LYS A 88 18.20 3.31 -11.10
C LYS A 88 16.81 2.88 -10.67
N ASN A 89 15.78 3.69 -10.94
CA ASN A 89 14.41 3.49 -10.50
C ASN A 89 13.38 3.49 -11.65
N HIS A 90 13.80 3.30 -12.90
CA HIS A 90 12.91 3.38 -14.07
C HIS A 90 13.10 2.19 -15.02
N TRP A 91 11.99 1.49 -15.29
CA TRP A 91 11.87 0.40 -16.24
C TRP A 91 10.93 0.80 -17.39
N GLN A 92 11.24 0.29 -18.58
CA GLN A 92 10.39 0.41 -19.76
C GLN A 92 10.06 -0.99 -20.28
N VAL A 93 8.78 -1.20 -20.59
CA VAL A 93 8.27 -2.44 -21.17
C VAL A 93 7.64 -2.11 -22.51
N GLU A 94 7.95 -2.90 -23.54
CA GLU A 94 7.30 -2.80 -24.85
C GLU A 94 5.91 -3.44 -24.78
N THR A 95 4.90 -2.68 -25.16
CA THR A 95 3.47 -3.02 -25.05
C THR A 95 2.72 -2.78 -26.36
N THR A 96 3.42 -2.84 -27.49
CA THR A 96 2.81 -2.81 -28.82
C THR A 96 1.92 -4.02 -29.01
N ASP A 97 0.68 -3.81 -29.46
CA ASP A 97 -0.30 -4.84 -29.79
C ASP A 97 -0.67 -5.81 -28.64
N VAL A 98 -0.49 -5.40 -27.38
CA VAL A 98 -0.95 -6.16 -26.21
C VAL A 98 -2.10 -5.47 -25.49
N SER A 99 -3.13 -6.25 -25.16
CA SER A 99 -4.32 -5.77 -24.43
C SER A 99 -4.13 -5.80 -22.90
N GLU A 100 -3.21 -6.63 -22.43
CA GLU A 100 -2.90 -6.84 -21.02
C GLU A 100 -1.40 -7.01 -20.82
N VAL A 101 -0.92 -6.57 -19.66
CA VAL A 101 0.47 -6.66 -19.23
C VAL A 101 0.50 -7.13 -17.79
N THR A 102 1.32 -8.14 -17.52
CA THR A 102 1.61 -8.63 -16.19
C THR A 102 3.09 -8.41 -15.89
N ILE A 103 3.38 -7.60 -14.88
CA ILE A 103 4.72 -7.36 -14.37
C ILE A 103 4.88 -8.11 -13.06
N LYS A 104 5.96 -8.87 -12.91
CA LYS A 104 6.28 -9.57 -11.65
C LYS A 104 7.65 -9.16 -11.16
N TYR A 105 7.78 -8.95 -9.87
CA TYR A 105 9.04 -8.63 -9.20
C TYR A 105 8.94 -9.00 -7.73
N ARG A 106 10.08 -9.00 -7.05
CA ARG A 106 10.18 -9.21 -5.61
C ARG A 106 10.84 -8.02 -4.94
N ILE A 107 10.45 -7.71 -3.72
CA ILE A 107 11.04 -6.65 -2.90
C ILE A 107 11.59 -7.27 -1.61
N PHE A 108 12.90 -7.15 -1.41
CA PHE A 108 13.53 -7.54 -0.14
C PHE A 108 13.18 -6.54 0.97
N ALA A 109 12.64 -7.03 2.07
CA ALA A 109 12.02 -6.27 3.15
C ALA A 109 12.52 -6.76 4.52
N ASN A 110 13.70 -6.29 4.93
CA ASN A 110 14.29 -6.61 6.22
C ASN A 110 14.77 -5.36 6.96
N GLU A 111 14.04 -4.25 6.80
CA GLU A 111 14.33 -2.99 7.49
C GLU A 111 13.04 -2.49 8.17
N LEU A 112 12.92 -2.75 9.47
CA LEU A 112 11.79 -2.30 10.26
C LEU A 112 11.92 -0.82 10.64
N THR A 113 11.31 0.04 9.81
CA THR A 113 11.07 1.46 10.11
C THR A 113 9.73 1.87 9.53
N VAL A 114 9.17 3.01 9.97
CA VAL A 114 7.93 3.58 9.43
C VAL A 114 8.01 4.05 7.96
N ARG A 115 9.18 3.93 7.32
CA ARG A 115 9.49 4.48 5.98
C ARG A 115 9.93 3.43 4.97
N THR A 116 10.07 2.18 5.41
CA THR A 116 10.65 1.06 4.66
C THR A 116 9.73 -0.14 4.78
N ASN A 117 10.22 -1.33 4.42
CA ASN A 117 9.44 -2.56 4.46
C ASN A 117 10.15 -3.59 5.34
N HIS A 118 9.36 -4.35 6.09
CA HIS A 118 9.81 -5.46 6.91
C HIS A 118 8.86 -6.64 6.74
N LEU A 119 9.39 -7.84 6.60
CA LEU A 119 8.61 -9.07 6.47
C LEU A 119 9.34 -10.18 7.20
N ASP A 120 8.67 -10.86 8.11
CA ASP A 120 9.19 -12.06 8.77
C ASP A 120 8.07 -13.05 9.08
N SER A 121 8.39 -14.14 9.75
CA SER A 121 7.44 -15.20 10.11
C SER A 121 6.24 -14.79 10.98
N THR A 122 6.20 -13.55 11.46
CA THR A 122 5.18 -12.99 12.36
C THR A 122 4.33 -11.89 11.72
N HIS A 123 4.91 -11.09 10.81
CA HIS A 123 4.20 -10.04 10.08
C HIS A 123 4.87 -9.61 8.79
N GLY A 124 4.14 -8.87 7.97
CA GLY A 124 4.61 -8.06 6.86
C GLY A 124 4.10 -6.64 7.01
N TYR A 125 5.04 -5.70 7.16
CA TYR A 125 4.82 -4.27 7.07
C TYR A 125 5.39 -3.73 5.76
N PHE A 126 4.63 -2.89 5.07
CA PHE A 126 5.19 -2.12 3.96
C PHE A 126 4.59 -0.72 3.84
N ASN A 127 5.45 0.20 3.40
CA ASN A 127 5.05 1.50 2.87
C ASN A 127 4.93 1.39 1.33
N GLY A 128 3.82 1.86 0.76
CA GLY A 128 3.53 1.72 -0.67
C GLY A 128 4.62 2.31 -1.57
N ALA A 129 5.29 3.38 -1.15
CA ALA A 129 6.36 4.02 -1.92
C ALA A 129 7.57 3.09 -2.14
N ALA A 130 7.83 2.20 -1.18
CA ALA A 130 8.94 1.25 -1.24
C ALA A 130 8.56 -0.08 -1.92
N LEU A 131 7.30 -0.24 -2.35
CA LEU A 131 6.77 -1.48 -2.89
C LEU A 131 6.24 -1.33 -4.32
N PHE A 132 5.45 -0.29 -4.61
CA PHE A 132 4.66 -0.20 -5.85
C PHE A 132 5.32 0.69 -6.91
N PHE A 133 5.25 0.23 -8.16
CA PHE A 133 5.60 1.07 -9.30
C PHE A 133 4.58 2.19 -9.52
N ARG A 134 5.08 3.39 -9.73
CA ARG A 134 4.33 4.50 -10.29
C ARG A 134 4.23 4.35 -11.81
N LEU A 135 3.03 4.58 -12.35
CA LEU A 135 2.78 4.67 -13.79
C LEU A 135 2.59 6.15 -14.18
N PRO A 136 3.59 6.80 -14.77
CA PRO A 136 3.46 8.20 -15.18
C PRO A 136 2.24 8.41 -16.08
N LYS A 137 1.52 9.53 -15.88
CA LYS A 137 0.24 9.90 -16.57
C LYS A 137 -1.01 9.18 -16.05
N PHE A 138 -0.86 8.18 -15.19
CA PHE A 138 -1.97 7.46 -14.57
C PHE A 138 -1.99 7.62 -13.06
N ASP A 139 -1.35 8.67 -12.56
CA ASP A 139 -1.24 8.98 -11.13
C ASP A 139 -2.60 9.10 -10.45
N LYS A 140 -3.62 9.59 -11.16
CA LYS A 140 -4.98 9.80 -10.67
C LYS A 140 -5.95 8.67 -11.02
N GLN A 141 -5.45 7.53 -11.49
CA GLN A 141 -6.28 6.35 -11.69
C GLN A 141 -6.47 5.59 -10.38
N PRO A 142 -7.67 5.04 -10.12
CA PRO A 142 -7.86 4.11 -9.02
C PRO A 142 -6.96 2.88 -9.16
N ILE A 143 -6.41 2.44 -8.02
CA ILE A 143 -5.50 1.29 -7.96
C ILE A 143 -6.06 0.28 -6.98
N PHE A 144 -6.22 -0.95 -7.45
CA PHE A 144 -6.64 -2.08 -6.63
C PHE A 144 -5.41 -2.80 -6.07
N VAL A 145 -5.49 -3.22 -4.81
CA VAL A 145 -4.43 -3.98 -4.14
C VAL A 145 -5.03 -5.20 -3.46
N THR A 146 -4.63 -6.40 -3.86
CA THR A 146 -5.01 -7.65 -3.20
C THR A 146 -3.82 -8.21 -2.42
N ILE A 147 -4.05 -8.52 -1.15
CA ILE A 147 -3.04 -9.12 -0.27
C ILE A 147 -3.30 -10.62 -0.16
N VAL A 148 -2.29 -11.42 -0.54
CA VAL A 148 -2.28 -12.88 -0.38
C VAL A 148 -1.44 -13.22 0.84
N THR A 149 -2.11 -13.52 1.95
CA THR A 149 -1.46 -13.87 3.21
C THR A 149 -0.84 -15.28 3.13
N PRO A 150 0.29 -15.54 3.83
CA PRO A 150 0.90 -16.86 3.85
C PRO A 150 0.10 -17.86 4.70
N ARG A 151 -0.70 -17.34 5.62
CA ARG A 151 -1.48 -18.10 6.59
C ARG A 151 -2.86 -17.47 6.74
N SER A 152 -3.87 -18.27 7.04
CA SER A 152 -5.27 -17.82 7.10
C SER A 152 -5.58 -16.99 8.34
N GLU A 153 -4.80 -17.15 9.41
CA GLU A 153 -4.92 -16.38 10.66
C GLU A 153 -4.32 -14.97 10.59
N TRP A 154 -3.50 -14.70 9.57
CA TRP A 154 -2.96 -13.36 9.34
C TRP A 154 -4.06 -12.42 8.89
N ARG A 155 -4.18 -11.29 9.57
CA ARG A 155 -5.11 -10.22 9.21
C ARG A 155 -4.39 -9.11 8.46
N VAL A 156 -5.12 -8.36 7.64
CA VAL A 156 -4.61 -7.20 6.91
C VAL A 156 -5.24 -5.93 7.48
N THR A 157 -4.41 -4.95 7.85
CA THR A 157 -4.86 -3.66 8.36
C THR A 157 -4.21 -2.52 7.55
N THR A 158 -5.04 -1.63 7.03
CA THR A 158 -4.64 -0.44 6.27
C THR A 158 -5.75 0.63 6.33
N ALA A 159 -5.40 1.88 6.05
CA ALA A 159 -6.35 2.98 5.91
C ALA A 159 -7.15 2.93 4.59
N LEU A 160 -6.71 2.15 3.59
CA LEU A 160 -7.44 2.02 2.33
C LEU A 160 -8.82 1.36 2.53
N PRO A 161 -9.87 1.82 1.84
CA PRO A 161 -11.17 1.19 1.88
C PRO A 161 -11.13 -0.22 1.25
N PRO A 162 -11.78 -1.22 1.86
CA PRO A 162 -11.91 -2.55 1.27
C PRO A 162 -12.87 -2.52 0.07
N VAL A 163 -12.63 -3.42 -0.89
CA VAL A 163 -13.54 -3.64 -2.03
C VAL A 163 -14.63 -4.63 -1.62
N PRO A 164 -15.92 -4.25 -1.66
CA PRO A 164 -17.01 -5.13 -1.25
C PRO A 164 -17.01 -6.47 -2.00
N GLY A 165 -17.17 -7.57 -1.26
CA GLY A 165 -17.22 -8.92 -1.81
C GLY A 165 -15.88 -9.50 -2.28
N GLN A 166 -14.76 -8.78 -2.09
CA GLN A 166 -13.42 -9.25 -2.45
C GLN A 166 -12.52 -9.33 -1.21
N ALA A 167 -12.13 -10.54 -0.83
CA ALA A 167 -11.30 -10.78 0.34
C ALA A 167 -9.91 -10.13 0.19
N ASN A 168 -9.47 -9.40 1.23
CA ASN A 168 -8.17 -8.72 1.30
C ASN A 168 -7.85 -7.85 0.07
N THR A 169 -8.87 -7.31 -0.59
CA THR A 169 -8.71 -6.38 -1.71
C THR A 169 -9.13 -4.98 -1.26
N PHE A 170 -8.27 -4.00 -1.57
CA PHE A 170 -8.43 -2.61 -1.18
C PHE A 170 -8.32 -1.71 -2.41
N CYS A 171 -8.89 -0.51 -2.34
CA CYS A 171 -8.86 0.47 -3.42
C CYS A 171 -8.21 1.77 -2.95
N ALA A 172 -7.16 2.21 -3.62
CA ALA A 172 -6.66 3.57 -3.51
C ALA A 172 -7.25 4.43 -4.64
N LEU A 173 -7.68 5.64 -4.32
CA LEU A 173 -8.26 6.57 -5.31
C LEU A 173 -7.22 7.01 -6.35
N ASP A 174 -5.96 7.11 -5.93
CA ASP A 174 -4.83 7.52 -6.75
C ASP A 174 -3.51 6.97 -6.18
N PHE A 175 -2.41 7.18 -6.91
CA PHE A 175 -1.08 6.71 -6.50
C PHE A 175 -0.58 7.40 -5.22
N ASP A 176 -0.94 8.66 -5.00
CA ASP A 176 -0.56 9.40 -3.79
C ASP A 176 -1.21 8.76 -2.55
N THR A 177 -2.52 8.49 -2.62
CA THR A 177 -3.26 7.76 -1.57
C THR A 177 -2.68 6.37 -1.31
N LEU A 178 -2.28 5.66 -2.38
CA LEU A 178 -1.69 4.32 -2.27
C LEU A 178 -0.37 4.33 -1.48
N VAL A 179 0.51 5.30 -1.75
CA VAL A 179 1.81 5.36 -1.08
C VAL A 179 1.73 5.98 0.32
N ASP A 180 0.66 6.73 0.60
CA ASP A 180 0.36 7.30 1.92
C ASP A 180 -0.41 6.35 2.84
N SER A 181 -0.82 5.18 2.33
CA SER A 181 -1.57 4.17 3.08
C SER A 181 -0.72 2.92 3.33
N PRO A 182 0.06 2.86 4.42
CA PRO A 182 0.84 1.66 4.74
C PRO A 182 -0.06 0.46 5.07
N PHE A 183 0.55 -0.72 5.03
CA PHE A 183 -0.11 -1.99 5.36
C PHE A 183 0.62 -2.68 6.51
N GLU A 184 -0.16 -3.15 7.47
CA GLU A 184 0.28 -4.10 8.49
C GLU A 184 -0.45 -5.43 8.28
N ILE A 185 0.30 -6.51 8.09
CA ILE A 185 -0.25 -7.83 7.77
C ILE A 185 0.35 -8.84 8.73
N GLY A 186 -0.45 -9.54 9.54
CA GLY A 186 0.14 -10.54 10.43
C GLY A 186 -0.69 -10.89 11.64
N SER A 187 0.02 -11.24 12.71
CA SER A 187 -0.56 -11.60 14.01
C SER A 187 -0.72 -10.41 14.96
N HIS A 188 -0.72 -9.17 14.45
CA HIS A 188 -0.85 -7.97 15.28
C HIS A 188 -2.19 -7.94 16.01
N GLN A 189 -2.18 -7.31 17.18
CA GLN A 189 -3.40 -7.02 17.93
C GLN A 189 -4.12 -5.85 17.27
N LEU A 190 -5.44 -5.90 17.19
CA LEU A 190 -6.25 -4.84 16.59
C LEU A 190 -7.36 -4.46 17.56
N TYR A 191 -7.36 -3.20 17.97
CA TYR A 191 -8.34 -2.60 18.86
C TYR A 191 -9.14 -1.56 18.10
N HIS A 192 -10.43 -1.46 18.41
CA HIS A 192 -11.34 -0.52 17.77
C HIS A 192 -11.87 0.44 18.83
N PHE A 193 -11.96 1.72 18.49
CA PHE A 193 -12.56 2.75 19.32
C PHE A 193 -13.18 3.83 18.41
N GLN A 194 -13.89 4.79 19.02
CA GLN A 194 -14.52 5.88 18.28
C GLN A 194 -14.25 7.20 18.99
N VAL A 195 -14.04 8.25 18.20
CA VAL A 195 -13.91 9.63 18.68
C VAL A 195 -14.69 10.53 17.73
N LEU A 196 -15.60 11.35 18.27
CA LEU A 196 -16.45 12.26 17.49
C LEU A 196 -17.15 11.57 16.30
N ASP A 197 -17.76 10.41 16.56
CA ASP A 197 -18.47 9.56 15.60
C ASP A 197 -17.62 9.01 14.43
N LYS A 198 -16.30 9.18 14.49
CA LYS A 198 -15.36 8.59 13.52
C LYS A 198 -14.76 7.29 14.08
N PRO A 199 -14.73 6.19 13.32
CA PRO A 199 -14.05 4.95 13.70
C PRO A 199 -12.53 5.11 13.68
N HIS A 200 -11.90 4.58 14.72
CA HIS A 200 -10.46 4.49 14.88
C HIS A 200 -10.02 3.06 15.15
N GLU A 201 -8.85 2.71 14.62
CA GLU A 201 -8.21 1.42 14.85
C GLU A 201 -6.81 1.63 15.43
N LEU A 202 -6.44 0.79 16.40
CA LEU A 202 -5.10 0.71 16.95
C LEU A 202 -4.55 -0.69 16.70
N ALA A 203 -3.66 -0.80 15.72
CA ALA A 203 -2.94 -2.01 15.38
C ALA A 203 -1.58 -2.02 16.09
N ILE A 204 -1.32 -3.05 16.89
CA ILE A 204 -0.08 -3.19 17.65
C ILE A 204 0.61 -4.49 17.25
N TRP A 205 1.78 -4.39 16.65
CA TRP A 205 2.68 -5.51 16.44
C TRP A 205 3.89 -5.40 17.38
N GLY A 206 4.39 -6.55 17.85
CA GLY A 206 5.50 -6.62 18.80
C GLY A 206 5.04 -6.83 20.24
N ARG A 207 5.97 -6.70 21.19
CA ARG A 207 5.73 -6.92 22.63
C ARG A 207 6.21 -5.73 23.44
N GLY A 208 5.40 -5.33 24.42
CA GLY A 208 5.70 -4.25 25.36
C GLY A 208 4.80 -4.30 26.58
N ASN A 209 5.02 -3.38 27.53
CA ASN A 209 4.22 -3.21 28.75
C ASN A 209 3.02 -2.27 28.53
N CYS A 210 2.46 -2.25 27.32
CA CYS A 210 1.40 -1.35 26.91
C CYS A 210 0.10 -1.61 27.67
N GLN A 211 -0.43 -0.58 28.32
CA GLN A 211 -1.77 -0.60 28.92
C GLN A 211 -2.79 -0.08 27.89
N VAL A 212 -3.22 -0.97 26.99
CA VAL A 212 -3.96 -0.59 25.77
C VAL A 212 -5.22 0.24 26.06
N GLN A 213 -5.98 -0.08 27.10
CA GLN A 213 -7.18 0.68 27.47
C GLN A 213 -6.85 2.12 27.89
N GLN A 214 -5.76 2.30 28.63
CA GLN A 214 -5.29 3.63 28.99
C GLN A 214 -4.75 4.39 27.76
N MET A 215 -4.01 3.70 26.90
CA MET A 215 -3.53 4.29 25.64
C MET A 215 -4.67 4.79 24.76
N ILE A 216 -5.72 3.98 24.58
CA ILE A 216 -6.90 4.39 23.80
C ILE A 216 -7.56 5.60 24.45
N ALA A 217 -7.75 5.60 25.78
CA ALA A 217 -8.34 6.74 26.48
C ALA A 217 -7.53 8.04 26.30
N ASP A 218 -6.20 7.96 26.31
CA ASP A 218 -5.34 9.12 26.16
C ASP A 218 -5.23 9.57 24.69
N ILE A 219 -5.17 8.63 23.73
CA ILE A 219 -5.26 8.92 22.29
C ILE A 219 -6.57 9.64 21.97
N SER A 220 -7.71 9.17 22.51
CA SER A 220 -9.00 9.82 22.28
C SER A 220 -9.03 11.27 22.73
N LYS A 221 -8.47 11.58 23.91
CA LYS A 221 -8.37 12.97 24.41
C LYS A 221 -7.53 13.85 23.47
N ILE A 222 -6.41 13.32 22.96
CA ILE A 222 -5.56 14.06 22.02
C ILE A 222 -6.33 14.37 20.74
N ILE A 223 -7.02 13.37 20.17
CA ILE A 223 -7.84 13.54 18.96
C ILE A 223 -8.93 14.60 19.16
N GLU A 224 -9.62 14.60 20.32
CA GLU A 224 -10.63 15.61 20.62
C GLU A 224 -10.06 17.03 20.66
N VAL A 225 -8.88 17.21 21.27
CA VAL A 225 -8.18 18.50 21.30
C VAL A 225 -7.78 18.94 19.89
N GLU A 226 -7.19 18.05 19.09
CA GLU A 226 -6.82 18.36 17.71
C GLU A 226 -8.06 18.71 16.87
N ALA A 227 -9.15 17.96 17.00
CA ALA A 227 -10.41 18.26 16.34
C ALA A 227 -10.94 19.64 16.71
N GLN A 228 -10.88 20.02 17.99
CA GLN A 228 -11.30 21.35 18.44
C GLN A 228 -10.42 22.46 17.84
N MET A 229 -9.11 22.23 17.72
CA MET A 229 -8.18 23.20 17.14
C MET A 229 -8.40 23.41 15.64
N PHE A 230 -8.70 22.35 14.89
CA PHE A 230 -8.80 22.38 13.42
C PHE A 230 -10.24 22.44 12.88
N GLY A 231 -11.25 22.46 13.75
CA GLY A 231 -12.66 22.55 13.37
C GLY A 231 -13.29 21.22 12.93
N GLY A 232 -12.72 20.10 13.37
CA GLY A 232 -13.22 18.75 13.12
C GLY A 232 -12.13 17.77 12.68
N LEU A 233 -12.55 16.55 12.34
CA LEU A 233 -11.67 15.48 11.86
C LEU A 233 -11.75 15.40 10.32
N PRO A 234 -10.64 15.56 9.57
CA PRO A 234 -10.64 15.62 8.11
C PRO A 234 -10.67 14.22 7.45
N TYR A 235 -11.18 13.21 8.14
CA TYR A 235 -11.18 11.82 7.70
C TYR A 235 -12.46 11.08 8.08
N GLU A 236 -12.75 9.99 7.38
CA GLU A 236 -13.86 9.08 7.71
C GLU A 236 -13.45 7.94 8.63
N ARG A 237 -12.18 7.54 8.61
CA ARG A 237 -11.60 6.49 9.44
C ARG A 237 -10.11 6.74 9.61
N TYR A 238 -9.56 6.42 10.77
CA TYR A 238 -8.13 6.56 11.05
C TYR A 238 -7.53 5.29 11.66
N VAL A 239 -6.31 4.93 11.25
CA VAL A 239 -5.62 3.74 11.71
C VAL A 239 -4.26 4.12 12.29
N PHE A 240 -4.03 3.77 13.55
CA PHE A 240 -2.73 3.83 14.19
C PHE A 240 -2.01 2.48 14.02
N LEU A 241 -0.89 2.47 13.30
CA LEU A 241 0.02 1.32 13.22
C LEU A 241 1.18 1.52 14.19
N VAL A 242 1.31 0.65 15.19
CA VAL A 242 2.34 0.73 16.23
C VAL A 242 3.19 -0.52 16.23
N HIS A 243 4.49 -0.36 16.02
CA HIS A 243 5.47 -1.43 16.15
C HIS A 243 6.27 -1.27 17.44
N LEU A 244 6.26 -2.31 18.28
CA LEU A 244 6.94 -2.33 19.57
C LEU A 244 8.18 -3.22 19.51
N PHE A 245 9.35 -2.61 19.50
CA PHE A 245 10.64 -3.29 19.59
C PHE A 245 11.69 -2.46 20.34
N ALA A 246 12.76 -3.12 20.79
CA ALA A 246 13.73 -2.50 21.69
C ALA A 246 14.46 -1.32 21.04
N GLN A 247 14.62 -0.23 21.80
CA GLN A 247 15.39 0.96 21.42
C GLN A 247 14.95 1.62 20.10
N ALA A 248 13.68 1.44 19.75
CA ALA A 248 13.07 2.01 18.55
C ALA A 248 12.29 3.28 18.84
N TYR A 249 12.34 4.23 17.92
CA TYR A 249 11.47 5.40 17.90
C TYR A 249 11.29 5.88 16.45
N GLY A 250 10.06 6.25 16.10
CA GLY A 250 9.71 6.78 14.78
C GLY A 250 8.20 6.82 14.59
N GLY A 251 7.75 7.76 13.76
CA GLY A 251 6.36 7.99 13.36
C GLY A 251 6.36 8.78 12.06
#